data_AF-A0AAD8GTR1-F1
#
_entry.id   AF-A0AAD8GTR1-F1
#
_cell.length_a   1.000
_cell.length_b   1.000
_cell.length_c   1.000
_cell.angle_alpha   90.00
_cell.angle_beta   90.00
_cell.angle_gamma   90.00
#
_symmetry.space_group_name_H-M   'P 1'
#
loop_
_entity.id
_entity.type
_entity.pdbx_description
1 polymer ?
#
loop_
_entity_poly.entity_id
_entity_poly.type
_entity_poly.pdbx_seq_one_letter_code
_entity_poly.pdbx_strand_id
1 'polypeptide(L)'
;MRLGARRTLFQTSDCITAKLYHNQKFVDERHRHRYEVNPEVVGMLEEAGLKFVGKDESGQRMEIEELPNHPFYVGVQFHPEFKSRPGKPSAPFLGLILAATGQLGAYLSEQQNGSP
;
A
#
# COMPACT_ATOMS: atom_id res chain seq x y z
N MET A 1 -0.78 -7.29 20.69
CA MET A 1 0.38 -6.85 19.88
C MET A 1 0.35 -7.62 18.59
N ARG A 2 0.27 -6.93 17.45
CA ARG A 2 0.32 -7.55 16.12
C ARG A 2 1.78 -7.70 15.74
N LEU A 3 2.20 -8.93 15.48
CA LEU A 3 3.60 -9.30 15.26
C LEU A 3 3.69 -10.35 14.15
N GLY A 4 4.76 -10.24 13.35
CA GLY A 4 5.14 -11.24 12.36
C GLY A 4 4.52 -10.98 10.98
N ALA A 5 4.62 -11.97 10.09
CA ALA A 5 4.02 -11.89 8.77
C ALA A 5 2.49 -11.98 8.88
N ARG A 6 1.77 -11.02 8.29
CA ARG A 6 0.32 -11.00 8.22
C ARG A 6 -0.12 -10.59 6.82
N ARG A 7 -1.31 -11.07 6.46
CA ARG A 7 -1.92 -10.80 5.16
C ARG A 7 -2.67 -9.48 5.18
N THR A 8 -2.44 -8.68 4.15
CA THR A 8 -3.20 -7.47 3.82
C THR A 8 -3.86 -7.67 2.46
N LEU A 9 -5.17 -7.53 2.41
CA LEU A 9 -6.01 -7.65 1.23
C LEU A 9 -6.22 -6.28 0.60
N PHE A 10 -5.92 -6.15 -0.69
CA PHE A 10 -6.24 -4.93 -1.44
C PHE A 10 -7.74 -4.82 -1.68
N GLN A 11 -8.30 -3.65 -1.44
CA GLN A 11 -9.73 -3.36 -1.60
C GLN A 11 -10.07 -2.93 -3.03
N THR A 12 -9.07 -2.43 -3.76
CA THR A 12 -9.17 -2.04 -5.17
C THR A 12 -7.83 -2.28 -5.86
N SER A 13 -7.85 -2.63 -7.15
CA SER A 13 -6.65 -2.64 -7.99
C SER A 13 -6.32 -1.24 -8.54
N ASP A 14 -7.27 -0.31 -8.46
CA ASP A 14 -7.06 1.07 -8.88
C ASP A 14 -6.52 1.93 -7.73
N CYS A 15 -5.33 1.56 -7.26
CA CYS A 15 -4.54 2.33 -6.31
C CYS A 15 -3.05 2.20 -6.62
N ILE A 16 -2.22 3.13 -6.13
CA ILE A 16 -0.80 3.16 -6.44
C ILE A 16 -0.12 1.91 -5.86
N THR A 17 -0.46 1.56 -4.64
CA THR A 17 0.17 0.46 -3.91
C THR A 17 -0.11 -0.89 -4.57
N ALA A 18 -1.36 -1.18 -4.97
CA ALA A 18 -1.67 -2.43 -5.65
C ALA A 18 -0.89 -2.56 -6.98
N LYS A 19 -0.81 -1.47 -7.76
CA LYS A 19 -0.05 -1.45 -9.03
C LYS A 19 1.45 -1.68 -8.81
N LEU A 20 2.04 -1.06 -7.77
CA LEU A 20 3.44 -1.30 -7.39
C LEU A 20 3.70 -2.74 -6.93
N TYR A 21 2.71 -3.40 -6.35
CA TYR A 21 2.76 -4.83 -6.03
C TYR A 21 2.29 -5.73 -7.19
N HIS A 22 2.31 -5.23 -8.42
CA HIS A 22 1.94 -5.94 -9.65
C HIS A 22 0.49 -6.47 -9.64
N ASN A 23 -0.45 -5.68 -9.11
CA ASN A 23 -1.88 -5.99 -9.02
C ASN A 23 -2.21 -7.33 -8.33
N GLN A 24 -1.37 -7.75 -7.38
CA GLN A 24 -1.70 -8.87 -6.51
C GLN A 24 -2.98 -8.57 -5.70
N LYS A 25 -3.77 -9.61 -5.40
CA LYS A 25 -4.97 -9.48 -4.56
C LYS A 25 -4.65 -9.21 -3.09
N PHE A 26 -3.47 -9.64 -2.64
CA PHE A 26 -3.00 -9.48 -1.28
C PHE A 26 -1.49 -9.44 -1.24
N VAL A 27 -0.95 -8.92 -0.14
CA VAL A 27 0.46 -9.01 0.22
C VAL A 27 0.59 -9.55 1.62
N ASP A 28 1.60 -10.37 1.86
CA ASP A 28 2.00 -10.75 3.21
C ASP A 28 3.16 -9.83 3.60
N GLU A 29 3.04 -9.09 4.69
CA GLU A 29 4.07 -8.14 5.16
C GLU A 29 4.30 -8.29 6.67
N ARG A 30 5.41 -7.75 7.19
CA ARG A 30 5.77 -7.90 8.61
C ARG A 30 5.25 -6.73 9.43
N HIS A 31 4.48 -7.04 10.47
CA HIS A 31 3.94 -6.06 11.41
C HIS A 31 4.66 -6.14 12.76
N ARG A 32 4.76 -5.01 13.45
CA ARG A 32 5.20 -4.92 14.84
C ARG A 32 4.62 -3.67 15.50
N HIS A 33 3.33 -3.72 15.81
CA HIS A 33 2.59 -2.60 16.38
C HIS A 33 1.47 -3.06 17.33
N ARG A 34 0.76 -2.10 17.94
CA ARG A 34 -0.29 -2.36 18.94
C ARG A 34 -1.57 -1.58 18.71
N TYR A 35 -1.49 -0.42 18.06
CA TYR A 35 -2.62 0.47 17.86
C TYR A 35 -3.10 0.36 16.42
N GLU A 36 -4.40 0.54 16.26
CA GLU A 36 -5.09 0.55 14.98
C GLU A 36 -5.93 1.83 14.89
N VAL A 37 -6.36 2.19 13.68
CA VAL A 37 -7.37 3.24 13.52
C VAL A 37 -8.69 2.79 14.15
N ASN A 38 -9.42 3.71 14.80
CA ASN A 38 -10.77 3.40 15.31
C ASN A 38 -11.71 3.19 14.10
N PRO A 39 -12.38 2.03 13.94
CA PRO A 39 -13.32 1.80 12.85
C PRO A 39 -14.42 2.86 12.73
N GLU A 40 -14.82 3.48 13.85
CA GLU A 40 -15.85 4.53 13.88
C GLU A 40 -15.42 5.82 13.18
N VAL A 41 -14.11 6.11 13.09
CA VAL A 41 -13.61 7.33 12.43
C VAL A 41 -13.26 7.11 10.95
N VAL A 42 -13.28 5.87 10.47
CA VAL A 42 -12.88 5.52 9.10
C VAL A 42 -13.75 6.27 8.08
N GLY A 43 -15.07 6.26 8.26
CA GLY A 43 -15.99 6.94 7.33
C GLY A 43 -15.71 8.43 7.22
N MET A 44 -15.46 9.11 8.34
CA MET A 44 -15.10 10.53 8.36
C MET A 44 -13.78 10.82 7.63
N LEU A 45 -12.78 9.95 7.75
CA LEU A 45 -11.51 10.09 7.02
C LEU A 45 -11.70 9.86 5.52
N GLU A 46 -12.54 8.90 5.15
CA GLU A 46 -12.87 8.62 3.74
C GLU A 46 -13.66 9.77 3.09
N GLU A 47 -14.62 10.36 3.81
CA GLU A 47 -15.34 11.56 3.39
C GLU A 47 -14.42 12.77 3.22
N ALA A 48 -13.37 12.89 4.05
CA ALA A 48 -12.34 13.91 3.91
C ALA A 48 -11.36 13.66 2.75
N GLY A 49 -11.47 12.51 2.07
CA GLY A 49 -10.76 12.18 0.85
C GLY A 49 -9.65 11.15 1.00
N LEU A 50 -9.29 10.72 2.21
CA LEU A 50 -8.35 9.61 2.41
C LEU A 50 -8.99 8.30 1.91
N LYS A 51 -8.22 7.33 1.43
CA LYS A 51 -8.75 6.02 1.02
C LYS A 51 -7.98 4.90 1.69
N PHE A 52 -8.70 3.98 2.35
CA PHE A 52 -8.11 2.76 2.88
C PHE A 52 -8.14 1.65 1.83
N VAL A 53 -7.02 1.52 1.12
CA VAL A 53 -6.89 0.60 -0.02
C VAL A 53 -6.41 -0.80 0.37
N GLY A 54 -5.96 -0.99 1.61
CA GLY A 54 -5.55 -2.29 2.14
C GLY A 54 -6.13 -2.54 3.52
N LYS A 55 -6.74 -3.71 3.72
CA LYS A 55 -7.33 -4.12 5.00
C LYS A 55 -6.85 -5.51 5.39
N ASP A 56 -6.95 -5.86 6.67
CA ASP A 56 -6.68 -7.23 7.10
C ASP A 56 -7.79 -8.20 6.67
N GLU A 57 -7.59 -9.50 6.94
CA GLU A 57 -8.54 -10.56 6.55
C GLU A 57 -9.92 -10.43 7.22
N SER A 58 -10.02 -9.69 8.34
CA SER A 58 -11.29 -9.42 9.00
C SER A 58 -12.03 -8.23 8.38
N GLY A 59 -11.34 -7.41 7.57
CA GLY A 59 -11.85 -6.15 7.02
C GLY A 59 -11.97 -5.02 8.04
N GLN A 60 -11.65 -5.25 9.32
CA GLN A 60 -11.80 -4.26 10.38
C GLN A 60 -10.58 -3.36 10.54
N ARG A 61 -9.38 -3.87 10.23
CA ARG A 61 -8.13 -3.11 10.38
C ARG A 61 -7.73 -2.50 9.05
N MET A 62 -7.43 -1.21 9.07
CA MET A 62 -6.90 -0.48 7.93
C MET A 62 -5.38 -0.57 7.96
N GLU A 63 -4.80 -1.16 6.93
CA GLU A 63 -3.37 -1.50 6.89
C GLU A 63 -2.61 -0.64 5.87
N ILE A 64 -3.30 -0.15 4.83
CA ILE A 64 -2.75 0.72 3.78
C ILE A 64 -3.73 1.84 3.50
N GLU A 65 -3.25 3.08 3.57
CA GLU A 65 -3.99 4.29 3.21
C GLU A 65 -3.31 5.04 2.06
N GLU A 66 -4.11 5.69 1.24
CA GLU A 66 -3.66 6.58 0.17
C GLU A 66 -4.46 7.88 0.18
N LEU A 67 -3.84 9.00 -0.19
CA LEU A 67 -4.56 10.25 -0.48
C LEU A 67 -4.62 10.46 -1.99
N PRO A 68 -5.81 10.31 -2.61
CA PRO A 68 -6.02 10.64 -4.01
C PRO A 68 -5.64 12.09 -4.32
N ASN A 69 -5.27 12.37 -5.58
CA ASN A 69 -4.83 13.68 -6.06
C ASN A 69 -3.49 14.18 -5.49
N HIS A 70 -2.75 13.35 -4.75
CA HIS A 70 -1.35 13.59 -4.40
C HIS A 70 -0.43 12.70 -5.25
N PRO A 71 0.73 13.18 -5.75
CA PRO A 71 1.62 12.38 -6.62
C PRO A 71 2.04 11.05 -6.01
N PHE A 72 2.30 11.05 -4.70
CA PHE A 72 2.55 9.84 -3.92
C PHE A 72 2.30 10.14 -2.43
N TYR A 73 1.16 9.69 -1.90
CA TYR A 73 0.85 9.73 -0.48
C TYR A 73 0.37 8.35 -0.08
N VAL A 74 1.25 7.56 0.52
CA VAL A 74 1.01 6.16 0.89
C VAL A 74 1.43 5.98 2.34
N GLY A 75 0.49 5.55 3.17
CA GLY A 75 0.74 5.13 4.54
C GLY A 75 0.57 3.63 4.68
N VAL A 76 1.49 2.96 5.39
CA VAL A 76 1.42 1.52 5.66
C VAL A 76 1.64 1.25 7.15
N GLN A 77 0.89 0.30 7.70
CA GLN A 77 1.08 -0.19 9.09
C GLN A 77 2.22 -1.20 9.21
N PHE A 78 2.52 -1.94 8.15
CA PHE A 78 3.63 -2.90 8.14
C PHE A 78 4.99 -2.23 7.94
N HIS A 79 6.05 -3.02 8.09
CA HIS A 79 7.44 -2.61 7.91
C HIS A 79 7.97 -3.07 6.53
N PRO A 80 7.85 -2.23 5.47
CA PRO A 80 8.28 -2.59 4.12
C PRO A 80 9.79 -2.86 4.00
N GLU A 81 10.59 -2.36 4.93
CA GLU A 81 12.05 -2.51 4.96
C GLU A 81 12.51 -3.96 5.09
N PHE A 82 11.77 -4.82 5.81
CA PHE A 82 12.23 -6.18 6.11
C PHE A 82 12.13 -7.13 4.92
N LYS A 83 11.29 -6.83 3.92
CA LYS A 83 11.14 -7.64 2.70
C LYS A 83 11.89 -7.09 1.50
N SER A 84 12.50 -5.91 1.59
CA SER A 84 13.34 -5.34 0.54
C SER A 84 14.61 -6.16 0.29
N ARG A 85 15.02 -6.32 -0.97
CA ARG A 85 16.26 -6.99 -1.40
C ARG A 85 16.92 -6.20 -2.55
N PRO A 86 18.25 -6.31 -2.78
CA PRO A 86 18.93 -5.55 -3.84
C PRO A 86 18.32 -5.69 -5.25
N GLY A 87 17.88 -6.90 -5.63
CA GLY A 87 17.23 -7.15 -6.92
C GLY A 87 15.69 -7.06 -6.90
N LYS A 88 15.11 -6.78 -5.73
CA LYS A 88 13.66 -6.67 -5.55
C LYS A 88 13.39 -5.64 -4.43
N PRO A 89 13.46 -4.34 -4.74
CA PRO A 89 13.18 -3.31 -3.76
C PRO A 89 11.74 -3.41 -3.26
N SER A 90 11.51 -3.02 -2.02
CA SER A 90 10.15 -2.95 -1.48
C SER A 90 9.31 -1.93 -2.25
N ALA A 91 8.05 -2.29 -2.56
CA ALA A 91 7.16 -1.50 -3.40
C ALA A 91 6.94 -0.07 -2.88
N PRO A 92 6.67 0.19 -1.58
CA PRO A 92 6.52 1.56 -1.08
C PRO A 92 7.77 2.43 -1.28
N PHE A 93 8.97 1.86 -1.12
CA PHE A 93 10.21 2.62 -1.32
C PHE A 93 10.53 2.86 -2.79
N LEU A 94 10.32 1.86 -3.66
CA LEU A 94 10.45 2.06 -5.10
C LEU A 94 9.48 3.14 -5.58
N GLY A 95 8.22 3.06 -5.15
CA GLY A 95 7.19 4.06 -5.46
C GLY A 95 7.58 5.47 -5.02
N LEU A 96 8.11 5.61 -3.79
CA LEU A 96 8.56 6.91 -3.28
C LEU A 96 9.67 7.52 -4.14
N ILE A 97 10.70 6.74 -4.51
CA ILE A 97 11.81 7.23 -5.34
C ILE A 97 11.32 7.58 -6.75
N LEU A 98 10.52 6.71 -7.37
CA LEU A 98 9.92 6.98 -8.68
C LEU A 98 9.05 8.23 -8.69
N ALA A 99 8.31 8.48 -7.60
CA ALA A 99 7.53 9.70 -7.45
C ALA A 99 8.42 10.93 -7.32
N ALA A 100 9.49 10.84 -6.51
CA ALA A 100 10.47 11.90 -6.33
C ALA A 100 11.20 12.28 -7.63
N THR A 101 11.40 11.32 -8.53
CA THR A 101 12.02 11.55 -9.85
C THR A 101 11.01 11.84 -10.97
N GLY A 102 9.70 11.87 -10.68
CA GLY A 102 8.65 12.08 -11.68
C GLY A 102 8.43 10.92 -12.66
N GLN A 103 8.96 9.74 -12.36
CA GLN A 103 8.92 8.56 -13.24
C GLN A 103 7.81 7.55 -12.88
N LEU A 104 7.09 7.77 -11.78
CA LEU A 104 6.08 6.83 -11.29
C LEU A 104 4.99 6.52 -12.34
N GLY A 105 4.44 7.54 -13.00
CA GLY A 105 3.37 7.34 -13.98
C GLY A 105 3.79 6.47 -15.17
N ALA A 106 5.00 6.68 -15.69
CA ALA A 106 5.57 5.87 -16.77
C ALA A 106 5.78 4.42 -16.31
N TYR A 107 6.39 4.22 -15.15
CA TYR A 107 6.63 2.90 -14.57
C TYR A 107 5.33 2.09 -14.40
N LEU A 108 4.28 2.71 -13.84
CA LEU A 108 3.00 2.02 -13.64
C LEU A 108 2.30 1.67 -14.97
N SER A 109 2.47 2.49 -16.00
CA SER A 109 1.90 2.25 -17.34
C SER A 109 2.59 1.09 -18.05
N GLU A 110 3.92 1.00 -17.96
CA GLU A 110 4.70 -0.11 -18.51
C GLU A 110 4.33 -1.45 -17.86
N GLN A 111 4.11 -1.47 -16.54
CA GLN A 111 3.71 -2.69 -15.82
C GLN A 111 2.31 -3.19 -16.20
N GLN A 112 1.39 -2.30 -16.60
CA GLN A 112 0.05 -2.68 -17.06
C GLN A 112 0.07 -3.28 -18.47
N ASN A 113 1.01 -2.86 -19.32
CA ASN A 113 1.09 -3.27 -20.72
C ASN A 113 1.86 -4.58 -20.94
N GLY A 114 2.38 -5.19 -19.88
CA GLY A 114 3.04 -6.48 -19.94
C GLY A 114 4.24 -6.49 -20.87
N SER A 115 5.41 -6.10 -20.37
CA SER A 115 6.64 -6.61 -20.98
C SER A 115 6.65 -8.15 -20.87
N PRO A 116 7.02 -8.88 -21.93
CA PRO A 116 6.94 -10.34 -22.00
C PRO A 116 7.73 -11.05 -20.89
#